data_AF-A0A2K9LYM5-F1
#
_entry.id   AF-A0A2K9LYM5-F1
#
_cell.length_a   1.000
_cell.length_b   1.000
_cell.length_c   1.000
_cell.angle_alpha   90.00
_cell.angle_beta   90.00
_cell.angle_gamma   90.00
#
_symmetry.space_group_name_H-M   'P 1'
#
loop_
_entity.id
_entity.type
_entity.pdbx_description
1 polymer ?
#
loop_
_entity_poly.entity_id
_entity_poly.type
_entity_poly.pdbx_seq_one_letter_code
_entity_poly.pdbx_strand_id
1 'polypeptide(L)'
;MTSNIKEISQKIIPLSAFNSLNENGFKVFSHEVDERTFYEIVEKADPFTSVSLLRSFYMYYKIYLNKYFIKPLLLKKCPSILEVLENEKSLKTKVNRIINSLERKIIH
;
A
#
# COMPACT_ATOMS: atom_id res chain seq x y z
N MET A 1 3.85 10.73 -19.48
CA MET A 1 2.83 10.95 -18.43
C MET A 1 2.55 9.71 -17.58
N THR A 2 2.74 8.47 -18.08
CA THR A 2 2.62 7.20 -17.32
C THR A 2 3.79 6.87 -16.38
N SER A 3 4.84 7.69 -16.31
CA SER A 3 6.05 7.39 -15.51
C SER A 3 5.75 7.32 -14.02
N ASN A 4 4.91 8.21 -13.51
CA ASN A 4 4.64 8.31 -12.08
C ASN A 4 3.88 7.08 -11.56
N ILE A 5 2.85 6.63 -12.28
CA ILE A 5 2.11 5.41 -11.92
C ILE A 5 3.03 4.20 -11.96
N LYS A 6 3.83 4.07 -13.02
CA LYS A 6 4.80 2.96 -13.15
C LYS A 6 5.80 2.96 -12.00
N GLU A 7 6.32 4.12 -11.61
CA GLU A 7 7.24 4.22 -10.47
C GLU A 7 6.56 3.97 -9.11
N ILE A 8 5.30 4.38 -8.92
CA ILE A 8 4.52 4.05 -7.72
C ILE A 8 4.37 2.53 -7.62
N SER A 9 3.92 1.87 -8.69
CA SER A 9 3.76 0.42 -8.71
C SER A 9 5.07 -0.33 -8.53
N GLN A 10 6.18 0.16 -9.11
CA GLN A 10 7.47 -0.53 -9.06
C GLN A 10 8.28 -0.28 -7.79
N LYS A 11 8.08 0.84 -7.10
CA LYS A 11 8.91 1.22 -5.94
C LYS A 11 8.12 1.39 -4.65
N ILE A 12 6.96 2.03 -4.72
CA ILE A 12 6.18 2.38 -3.52
C ILE A 12 5.43 1.16 -3.01
N ILE A 13 4.72 0.44 -3.88
CA ILE A 13 3.93 -0.73 -3.47
C ILE A 13 4.82 -1.83 -2.84
N PRO A 14 5.92 -2.28 -3.47
CA PRO A 14 6.79 -3.30 -2.88
C PRO A 14 7.40 -2.88 -1.54
N LEU A 15 7.84 -1.61 -1.43
CA LEU A 15 8.44 -1.10 -0.20
C LEU A 15 7.42 -1.03 0.95
N SER A 16 6.19 -0.62 0.65
CA SER A 16 5.09 -0.60 1.61
C SER A 16 4.68 -2.00 2.06
N ALA A 17 4.63 -2.94 1.13
CA ALA A 17 4.35 -4.34 1.42
C ALA A 17 5.42 -4.95 2.31
N PHE A 18 6.70 -4.74 1.98
CA PHE A 18 7.83 -5.22 2.76
C PHE A 18 7.79 -4.74 4.21
N ASN A 19 7.57 -3.44 4.44
CA ASN A 19 7.50 -2.93 5.80
C ASN A 19 6.26 -3.40 6.55
N SER A 20 5.12 -3.52 5.88
CA SER A 20 3.92 -4.07 6.48
C SER A 20 4.16 -5.48 7.00
N LEU A 21 4.78 -6.33 6.17
CA LEU A 21 5.12 -7.71 6.53
C LEU A 21 6.08 -7.75 7.73
N ASN A 22 7.16 -6.97 7.70
CA ASN A 22 8.13 -6.94 8.81
C ASN A 22 7.51 -6.44 10.12
N GLU A 23 6.68 -5.39 10.07
CA GLU A 23 6.00 -4.84 11.25
C GLU A 23 5.04 -5.86 11.87
N ASN A 24 4.44 -6.73 11.04
CA ASN A 24 3.56 -7.81 11.46
C ASN A 24 4.31 -9.14 11.74
N GLY A 25 5.65 -9.09 11.86
CA GLY A 25 6.46 -10.22 12.31
C GLY A 25 6.82 -11.26 11.24
N PHE A 26 6.51 -11.00 9.97
CA PHE A 26 6.94 -11.86 8.87
C PHE A 26 8.43 -11.67 8.60
N LYS A 27 9.17 -12.78 8.48
CA LYS A 27 10.59 -12.76 8.10
C LYS A 27 10.71 -12.87 6.59
N VAL A 28 10.68 -11.73 5.91
CA VAL A 28 10.78 -11.63 4.45
C VAL A 28 11.98 -10.77 4.05
N PHE A 29 12.57 -11.05 2.89
CA PHE A 29 13.57 -10.16 2.31
C PHE A 29 12.92 -9.21 1.29
N SER A 30 13.47 -8.01 1.15
CA SER A 30 12.88 -6.97 0.30
C SER A 30 12.79 -7.35 -1.19
N HIS A 31 13.64 -8.26 -1.67
CA HIS A 31 13.64 -8.74 -3.05
C HIS A 31 12.61 -9.85 -3.31
N GLU A 32 11.99 -10.40 -2.25
CA GLU A 32 10.96 -11.44 -2.33
C GLU A 32 9.54 -10.87 -2.36
N VAL A 33 9.39 -9.57 -2.06
CA VAL A 33 8.10 -8.93 -1.85
C VAL A 33 7.74 -8.05 -3.04
N ASP A 34 6.70 -8.45 -3.76
CA ASP A 34 5.97 -7.59 -4.70
C ASP A 34 4.49 -7.45 -4.28
N GLU A 35 3.70 -6.71 -5.07
CA GLU A 35 2.28 -6.52 -4.79
C GLU A 35 1.52 -7.86 -4.72
N ARG A 36 1.86 -8.80 -5.61
CA ARG A 36 1.16 -10.08 -5.71
C ARG A 36 1.48 -10.95 -4.49
N THR A 37 2.75 -11.13 -4.17
CA THR A 37 3.20 -11.90 -3.00
C THR A 37 2.59 -11.35 -1.72
N PHE A 38 2.51 -10.03 -1.58
CA PHE A 38 1.85 -9.41 -0.43
C PHE A 38 0.38 -9.80 -0.31
N TYR A 39 -0.39 -9.68 -1.40
CA TYR A 39 -1.81 -10.04 -1.37
C TYR A 39 -2.03 -11.54 -1.16
N GLU A 40 -1.16 -12.41 -1.68
CA GLU A 40 -1.20 -13.85 -1.40
C GLU A 40 -0.99 -14.16 0.09
N ILE A 41 -0.11 -13.41 0.78
CA ILE A 41 0.09 -13.54 2.24
C ILE A 41 -1.14 -13.02 2.99
N VAL A 42 -1.68 -11.86 2.59
CA VAL A 42 -2.90 -11.30 3.20
C VAL A 42 -4.08 -12.26 3.10
N GLU A 43 -4.23 -12.97 1.98
CA GLU A 43 -5.31 -13.93 1.77
C GLU A 43 -5.18 -15.20 2.62
N LYS A 44 -3.95 -15.66 2.88
CA LYS A 44 -3.67 -16.87 3.66
C LYS A 44 -3.66 -16.64 5.17
N ALA A 45 -3.49 -15.40 5.62
CA ALA A 45 -3.49 -15.04 7.02
C ALA A 45 -4.90 -15.11 7.64
N ASP A 46 -4.97 -15.20 8.98
CA ASP A 46 -6.23 -15.04 9.69
C ASP A 46 -6.78 -13.61 9.53
N PRO A 47 -8.11 -13.39 9.65
CA PRO A 47 -8.71 -12.09 9.40
C PRO A 47 -8.11 -10.92 10.21
N PHE A 48 -7.68 -11.16 11.44
CA PHE A 48 -7.08 -10.13 12.28
C PHE A 48 -5.72 -9.71 11.73
N THR A 49 -4.86 -10.69 11.44
CA THR A 49 -3.56 -10.45 10.79
C THR A 49 -3.72 -9.80 9.42
N SER A 50 -4.66 -10.25 8.60
CA SER A 50 -4.93 -9.65 7.28
C SER A 50 -5.32 -8.17 7.39
N VAL A 51 -6.17 -7.80 8.35
CA VAL A 51 -6.53 -6.40 8.60
C VAL A 51 -5.33 -5.58 9.05
N SER A 52 -4.51 -6.12 9.96
CA SER A 52 -3.29 -5.46 10.44
C SER A 52 -2.30 -5.20 9.28
N LEU A 53 -2.04 -6.22 8.45
CA LEU A 53 -1.21 -6.12 7.25
C LEU A 53 -1.71 -5.03 6.28
N LEU A 54 -3.02 -4.99 6.00
CA LEU A 54 -3.59 -4.01 5.08
C LEU A 54 -3.51 -2.57 5.63
N ARG A 55 -3.67 -2.40 6.94
CA ARG A 55 -3.54 -1.10 7.62
C ARG A 55 -2.11 -0.59 7.59
N SER A 56 -1.14 -1.42 8.02
CA SER A 56 0.28 -1.05 7.99
C SER A 56 0.75 -0.80 6.55
N PHE A 57 0.31 -1.61 5.58
CA PHE A 57 0.61 -1.40 4.16
C PHE A 57 0.18 -0.01 3.69
N TYR A 58 -1.08 0.37 3.93
CA TYR A 58 -1.59 1.65 3.50
C TYR A 58 -0.92 2.83 4.25
N MET A 59 -0.58 2.65 5.53
CA MET A 59 0.20 3.63 6.28
C MET A 59 1.58 3.88 5.63
N TYR A 60 2.34 2.83 5.35
CA TYR A 60 3.64 2.96 4.67
C TYR A 60 3.50 3.51 3.26
N TYR A 61 2.47 3.09 2.51
CA TYR A 61 2.14 3.64 1.19
C TYR A 61 1.99 5.15 1.25
N LYS A 62 1.23 5.69 2.21
CA LYS A 62 1.09 7.15 2.36
C LYS A 62 2.40 7.84 2.69
N ILE A 63 3.21 7.26 3.59
CA ILE A 63 4.51 7.82 3.97
C ILE A 63 5.42 7.95 2.74
N TYR A 64 5.53 6.87 1.96
CA TYR A 64 6.40 6.82 0.80
C TYR A 64 5.88 7.63 -0.38
N LEU A 65 4.58 7.56 -0.66
CA LEU A 65 3.95 8.40 -1.66
C LEU A 65 4.15 9.88 -1.35
N ASN A 66 4.02 10.26 -0.07
CA ASN A 66 4.24 11.63 0.34
C ASN A 66 5.70 12.08 0.15
N LYS A 67 6.65 11.24 0.59
CA LYS A 67 8.08 11.51 0.51
C LYS A 67 8.59 11.62 -0.93
N TYR A 68 8.19 10.69 -1.79
CA TYR A 68 8.79 10.54 -3.13
C TYR A 68 8.00 11.19 -4.26
N PHE A 69 6.68 11.41 -4.09
CA PHE A 69 5.83 11.98 -5.14
C PHE A 69 5.18 13.29 -4.71
N ILE A 70 4.37 13.29 -3.64
CA ILE A 70 3.55 14.47 -3.30
C ILE A 70 4.42 15.68 -3.00
N LYS A 71 5.38 15.57 -2.06
CA LYS A 71 6.25 16.70 -1.72
C LYS A 71 7.05 17.20 -2.93
N PRO A 72 7.76 16.36 -3.71
CA PRO A 72 8.47 16.82 -4.90
C PRO A 72 7.58 17.46 -5.97
N LEU A 73 6.40 16.91 -6.23
CA LEU A 73 5.48 17.43 -7.25
C LEU A 73 4.88 18.77 -6.84
N LEU A 74 4.53 18.94 -5.55
CA LEU A 74 4.05 20.21 -5.01
C LEU A 74 5.12 21.31 -5.10
N LEU A 75 6.37 21.01 -4.72
CA LEU A 75 7.48 21.95 -4.82
C LEU A 75 7.72 22.41 -6.26
N LYS A 76 7.55 21.50 -7.23
CA LYS A 76 7.68 21.79 -8.66
C LYS A 76 6.41 22.36 -9.30
N LYS A 77 5.32 22.54 -8.55
CA LYS A 77 3.99 22.91 -9.06
C LYS A 77 3.54 22.04 -10.25
N CYS A 78 3.85 20.75 -10.20
CA CYS A 78 3.60 19.83 -11.31
C CYS A 78 2.12 19.40 -11.32
N PRO A 79 1.38 19.55 -12.44
CA PRO A 79 -0.04 19.20 -12.53
C PRO A 79 -0.32 17.71 -12.32
N SER A 80 0.67 16.84 -12.52
CA SER A 80 0.58 15.40 -12.23
C SER A 80 0.33 15.08 -10.76
N ILE A 81 0.39 16.06 -9.85
CA ILE A 81 -0.03 15.88 -8.46
C ILE A 81 -1.48 15.42 -8.35
N LEU A 82 -2.38 15.92 -9.20
CA LEU A 82 -3.80 15.55 -9.16
C LEU A 82 -4.00 14.07 -9.46
N GLU A 83 -3.27 13.54 -10.44
CA GLU A 83 -3.27 12.11 -10.79
C GLU A 83 -2.74 11.25 -9.63
N VAL A 84 -1.65 11.67 -8.97
CA VAL A 84 -1.10 10.95 -7.81
C VAL A 84 -2.10 10.91 -6.65
N LEU A 85 -2.80 12.01 -6.39
CA LEU A 85 -3.81 12.09 -5.33
C LEU A 85 -5.06 11.24 -5.65
N GLU A 86 -5.52 11.22 -6.89
CA GLU A 86 -6.66 10.38 -7.27
C GLU A 86 -6.32 8.89 -7.20
N ASN A 87 -5.10 8.50 -7.58
CA ASN A 87 -4.62 7.13 -7.41
C ASN A 87 -4.53 6.71 -5.93
N GLU A 88 -4.07 7.61 -5.06
CA GLU A 88 -4.05 7.38 -3.61
C GLU A 88 -5.46 7.12 -3.06
N LYS A 89 -6.42 7.93 -3.49
CA LYS A 89 -7.84 7.79 -3.11
C LYS A 89 -8.43 6.48 -3.59
N SER A 90 -8.16 6.09 -4.84
CA SER A 90 -8.60 4.81 -5.41
C SER A 90 -8.06 3.62 -4.61
N LEU A 91 -6.76 3.63 -4.29
CA LEU A 91 -6.14 2.58 -3.48
C LEU A 91 -6.74 2.52 -2.07
N LYS A 92 -6.92 3.68 -1.41
CA LYS A 92 -7.57 3.77 -0.09
C LYS A 92 -8.94 3.10 -0.11
N THR A 93 -9.76 3.40 -1.12
CA THR A 93 -11.09 2.81 -1.26
C THR A 93 -11.00 1.29 -1.46
N LYS A 94 -10.07 0.80 -2.29
CA LYS A 94 -9.83 -0.65 -2.48
C LYS A 94 -9.46 -1.33 -1.16
N VAL A 95 -8.47 -0.80 -0.44
CA VAL A 95 -7.99 -1.36 0.84
C VAL A 95 -9.11 -1.35 1.89
N ASN A 96 -9.82 -0.24 2.05
CA ASN A 96 -10.92 -0.14 3.02
C ASN A 96 -12.06 -1.12 2.73
N ARG A 97 -12.39 -1.38 1.46
CA ARG A 97 -13.40 -2.40 1.11
C ARG A 97 -12.99 -3.78 1.59
N ILE A 98 -11.71 -4.15 1.41
CA ILE A 98 -11.18 -5.45 1.85
C ILE A 98 -11.20 -5.52 3.38
N ILE A 99 -10.70 -4.49 4.08
CA ILE A 99 -10.70 -4.42 5.54
C ILE A 99 -12.13 -4.59 6.08
N ASN A 100 -13.09 -3.80 5.59
CA ASN A 100 -14.47 -3.87 6.06
C ASN A 100 -15.08 -5.26 5.83
N SER A 101 -14.71 -5.95 4.74
CA SER A 101 -15.15 -7.31 4.49
C SER A 101 -14.55 -8.33 5.46
N LEU A 102 -13.30 -8.13 5.90
CA LEU A 102 -12.61 -9.00 6.85
C LEU A 102 -13.10 -8.75 8.29
N GLU A 103 -13.29 -7.49 8.68
CA GLU A 103 -13.78 -7.13 10.01
C GLU A 103 -15.16 -7.71 10.32
N ARG A 104 -16.04 -7.81 9.30
CA ARG A 104 -17.34 -8.50 9.43
C ARG A 104 -17.20 -9.99 9.77
N LYS A 105 -16.08 -10.63 9.42
CA LYS A 105 -15.78 -12.03 9.76
C LYS A 105 -15.12 -12.21 11.13
N ILE A 106 -14.73 -11.11 11.80
CA ILE A 106 -14.14 -11.13 13.15
C ILE A 106 -15.23 -10.99 14.22
N ILE A 107 -16.25 -10.19 13.92
CA ILE A 107 -17.36 -9.87 14.85
C ILE A 107 -18.39 -11.02 14.94
N HIS A 108 -18.39 -11.92 13.95
CA HIS A 108 -19.20 -13.15 13.89
C HIS A 108 -18.33 -14.37 14.11
#